data_AF-A0A2J6HR94-F1
#
_entry.id   AF-A0A2J6HR94-F1
#
_cell.length_a   1.000
_cell.length_b   1.000
_cell.length_c   1.000
_cell.angle_alpha   90.00
_cell.angle_beta   90.00
_cell.angle_gamma   90.00
#
_symmetry.space_group_name_H-M   'P 1'
#
loop_
_entity.id
_entity.type
_entity.pdbx_description
1 polymer ?
#
loop_
_entity_poly.entity_id
_entity_poly.type
_entity_poly.pdbx_seq_one_letter_code
_entity_poly.pdbx_strand_id
1 'polypeptide(L)'
;MPNKSTKYVVRYGTYFQINFLYICNNLHILHVYFKTITLNPSLNMHIKKILWIISILLLFMLSNSCKHQPEDILIPLPENCDLTGVTYPGTVVPILESNCIGCHNSQINNGGINLTDYNILSNLANSGKLAGVINQAPGYTSMPPNTKLDSCDILKIEKWINDTSFTDPGGDNEHPCDPDTIYFQNMILPLILSSCATTNCHNKLTDEQDVLLVDYASIIEYGKIKPGDPNDSELYEKIMETDPDDRMPPPPVDPLTNEQKNNIKKWIEQGALNNSCDEDCDTTNVSFSNHIWPLVENNCLGCHSGGTPGGGI
;
A
#
# COMPACT_ATOMS: atom_id res chain seq x y z
N MET A 1 30.51 -10.76 -15.06
CA MET A 1 31.03 -9.76 -14.11
C MET A 1 29.99 -9.64 -13.01
N PRO A 2 30.22 -10.09 -11.76
CA PRO A 2 29.17 -9.99 -10.75
C PRO A 2 29.16 -8.58 -10.13
N ASN A 3 27.99 -7.97 -10.32
CA ASN A 3 27.22 -7.06 -9.49
C ASN A 3 27.89 -5.88 -8.76
N LYS A 4 27.47 -4.67 -9.15
CA LYS A 4 27.73 -3.42 -8.43
C LYS A 4 26.87 -3.38 -7.16
N SER A 5 27.53 -3.52 -6.00
CA SER A 5 27.14 -2.97 -4.69
C SER A 5 25.67 -3.11 -4.28
N THR A 6 25.26 -4.32 -3.90
CA THR A 6 24.04 -4.58 -3.11
C THR A 6 24.28 -4.21 -1.64
N LYS A 7 24.05 -2.95 -1.32
CA LYS A 7 24.00 -2.47 0.08
C LYS A 7 22.55 -2.04 0.35
N TYR A 8 21.98 -2.48 1.46
CA TYR A 8 20.62 -2.10 1.88
C TYR A 8 20.68 -1.16 3.09
N VAL A 9 19.71 -0.25 3.20
CA VAL A 9 19.61 0.73 4.28
C VAL A 9 18.75 0.13 5.39
N VAL A 10 19.38 -0.28 6.50
CA VAL A 10 18.65 -0.66 7.71
C VAL A 10 18.42 0.61 8.53
N ARG A 11 17.19 1.12 8.52
CA ARG A 11 16.78 2.16 9.48
C ARG A 11 16.42 1.48 10.78
N TYR A 12 17.38 1.40 11.71
CA TYR A 12 17.00 1.17 13.10
C TYR A 12 16.08 2.31 13.51
N GLY A 13 14.79 1.99 13.67
CA GLY A 13 13.81 2.86 14.31
C GLY A 13 14.23 3.08 15.76
N THR A 14 15.27 3.88 15.98
CA THR A 14 15.59 4.38 17.30
C THR A 14 14.41 5.23 17.72
N TYR A 15 13.83 4.86 18.85
CA TYR A 15 12.86 5.55 19.72
C TYR A 15 13.18 7.04 20.05
N PHE A 16 13.91 7.74 19.20
CA PHE A 16 14.23 9.17 19.31
C PHE A 16 13.22 10.06 18.58
N GLN A 17 12.44 9.54 17.62
CA GLN A 17 11.46 10.35 16.87
C GLN A 17 10.24 10.77 17.70
N ILE A 18 9.81 9.98 18.68
CA ILE A 18 8.63 10.31 19.50
C ILE A 18 8.91 11.50 20.44
N ASN A 19 10.15 11.68 20.89
CA ASN A 19 10.55 12.90 21.62
C ASN A 19 10.83 14.10 20.70
N PHE A 20 11.04 13.87 19.40
CA PHE A 20 11.41 14.91 18.45
C PHE A 20 10.20 15.74 17.97
N LEU A 21 9.05 15.10 17.72
CA LEU A 21 7.80 15.82 17.41
C LEU A 21 7.33 16.68 18.60
N TYR A 22 7.56 16.22 19.83
CA TYR A 22 7.19 16.97 21.03
C TYR A 22 7.97 18.27 21.18
N ILE A 23 9.21 18.34 20.68
CA ILE A 23 10.06 19.55 20.73
C ILE A 23 9.71 20.51 19.57
N CYS A 24 9.41 19.99 18.37
CA CYS A 24 9.04 20.82 17.21
C CYS A 24 7.69 21.52 17.34
N ASN A 25 6.68 20.88 17.96
CA ASN A 25 5.35 21.48 18.13
C ASN A 25 5.27 22.56 19.21
N ASN A 26 6.31 22.75 20.03
CA ASN A 26 6.32 23.71 21.14
C ASN A 26 6.91 25.08 20.81
N LEU A 27 7.24 25.35 19.53
CA LEU A 27 7.68 26.69 19.10
C LEU A 27 6.62 27.77 19.39
N HIS A 28 5.33 27.38 19.40
CA HIS A 28 4.22 28.26 19.75
C HIS A 28 4.21 28.65 21.24
N ILE A 29 4.64 27.76 22.14
CA ILE A 29 4.74 28.05 23.58
C ILE A 29 5.86 29.05 23.88
N LEU A 30 6.98 28.95 23.15
CA LEU A 30 8.10 29.89 23.28
C LEU A 30 7.69 31.32 22.88
N HIS A 31 6.86 31.46 21.84
CA HIS A 31 6.35 32.74 21.38
C HIS A 31 5.37 33.39 22.37
N VAL A 32 4.51 32.59 23.02
CA VAL A 32 3.59 33.06 24.09
C VAL A 32 4.38 33.54 25.32
N TYR A 33 5.44 32.83 25.70
CA TYR A 33 6.32 33.21 26.81
C TYR A 33 7.10 34.52 26.53
N PHE A 34 7.47 34.76 25.28
CA PHE A 34 8.13 36.01 24.86
C PHE A 34 7.20 37.23 24.97
N LYS A 35 5.92 37.05 24.62
CA LYS A 35 4.90 38.11 24.64
C LYS A 35 4.56 38.53 26.07
N THR A 36 4.57 37.60 27.04
CA THR A 36 4.30 37.90 28.45
C THR A 36 5.46 38.61 29.16
N ILE A 37 6.73 38.30 28.84
CA ILE A 37 7.90 38.98 29.44
C ILE A 37 8.04 40.43 28.95
N THR A 38 7.82 40.67 27.65
CA THR A 38 7.96 42.00 27.04
C THR A 38 6.92 42.99 27.58
N LEU A 39 5.68 42.54 27.77
CA LEU A 39 4.55 43.36 28.18
C LEU A 39 4.41 43.56 29.70
N ASN A 40 5.22 42.92 30.54
CA ASN A 40 5.12 43.09 31.99
C ASN A 40 5.80 44.41 32.44
N PRO A 41 5.06 45.40 32.97
CA PRO A 41 5.59 46.72 33.31
C PRO A 41 6.38 46.75 34.63
N SER A 42 6.29 45.69 35.44
CA SER A 42 6.96 45.62 36.76
C SER A 42 8.41 45.14 36.71
N LEU A 43 8.89 44.66 35.55
CA LEU A 43 10.22 44.06 35.41
C LEU A 43 11.27 45.08 34.98
N ASN A 44 12.39 45.16 35.72
CA ASN A 44 13.51 46.05 35.43
C ASN A 44 14.08 45.82 34.02
N MET A 45 14.38 46.91 33.30
CA MET A 45 14.90 46.89 31.94
C MET A 45 16.19 46.07 31.77
N HIS A 46 17.04 45.99 32.79
CA HIS A 46 18.23 45.12 32.78
C HIS A 46 17.86 43.62 32.86
N ILE A 47 16.85 43.27 33.66
CA ILE A 47 16.37 41.90 33.80
C ILE A 47 15.70 41.42 32.50
N LYS A 48 14.94 42.29 31.83
CA LYS A 48 14.37 42.01 30.51
C LYS A 48 15.44 41.66 29.46
N LYS A 49 16.55 42.40 29.44
CA LYS A 49 17.68 42.14 28.54
C LYS A 49 18.37 40.80 28.82
N ILE A 50 18.56 40.46 30.09
CA ILE A 50 19.19 39.18 30.49
C ILE A 50 18.30 37.99 30.07
N LEU A 51 17.00 38.06 30.34
CA LEU A 51 16.06 36.99 29.95
C LEU A 51 15.97 36.82 28.42
N TRP A 52 16.04 37.93 27.67
CA TRP A 52 16.06 37.90 26.20
C TRP A 52 17.31 37.21 25.66
N ILE A 53 18.49 37.52 26.21
CA ILE A 53 19.76 36.89 25.81
C ILE A 53 19.77 35.40 26.15
N ILE A 54 19.30 35.01 27.34
CA ILE A 54 19.20 33.60 27.74
C ILE A 54 18.27 32.83 26.79
N SER A 55 17.14 33.43 26.40
CA SER A 55 16.19 32.78 25.50
C SER A 55 16.76 32.61 24.08
N ILE A 56 17.54 33.57 23.57
CA ILE A 56 18.25 33.45 22.29
C ILE A 56 19.34 32.37 22.37
N LEU A 57 20.08 32.31 23.47
CA LEU A 57 21.11 31.30 23.67
C LEU A 57 20.50 29.89 23.75
N LEU A 58 19.35 29.76 24.42
CA LEU A 58 18.60 28.50 24.51
C LEU A 58 18.06 28.07 23.14
N LEU A 59 17.55 29.02 22.35
CA LEU A 59 17.06 28.78 20.98
C LEU A 59 18.19 28.34 20.04
N PHE A 60 19.39 28.94 20.18
CA PHE A 60 20.58 28.57 19.42
C PHE A 60 21.14 27.19 19.80
N MET A 61 20.99 26.78 21.07
CA MET A 61 21.34 25.42 21.50
C MET A 61 20.32 24.38 21.00
N LEU A 62 19.03 24.73 20.95
CA LEU A 62 17.97 23.85 20.46
C LEU A 62 18.00 23.65 18.94
N SER A 63 18.45 24.62 18.15
CA SER A 63 18.53 24.50 16.69
C SER A 63 19.62 23.53 16.19
N ASN A 64 20.65 23.27 17.00
CA ASN A 64 21.72 22.32 16.65
C ASN A 64 21.35 20.85 16.95
N SER A 65 20.33 20.59 17.78
CA SER A 65 19.84 19.23 18.03
C SER A 65 18.88 18.71 16.95
N CYS A 66 18.43 19.55 16.00
CA CYS A 66 17.50 19.17 14.93
C CYS A 66 18.15 18.66 13.63
N LYS A 67 19.44 18.34 13.63
CA LYS A 67 20.13 17.69 12.50
C LYS A 67 20.74 16.36 12.92
N HIS A 68 19.90 15.35 13.09
CA HIS A 68 20.35 13.97 13.02
C HIS A 68 19.67 13.32 11.82
N GLN A 69 20.38 13.30 10.69
CA GLN A 69 20.05 12.40 9.60
C GLN A 69 20.44 11.01 10.10
N PRO A 70 19.53 10.00 10.13
CA PRO A 70 19.94 8.67 10.51
C PRO A 70 21.09 8.25 9.59
N GLU A 71 22.18 7.81 10.19
CA GLU A 71 23.34 7.32 9.44
C GLU A 71 22.90 6.01 8.77
N ASP A 72 22.72 6.03 7.45
CA ASP A 72 22.36 4.84 6.69
C ASP A 72 23.50 3.81 6.79
N ILE A 73 23.36 2.85 7.70
CA ILE A 73 24.34 1.76 7.84
C ILE A 73 24.17 0.83 6.64
N LEU A 74 25.10 0.95 5.69
CA LEU A 74 25.20 0.08 4.53
C LEU A 74 25.74 -1.29 4.95
N ILE A 75 24.86 -2.20 5.36
CA ILE A 75 25.21 -3.58 5.70
C ILE A 75 25.31 -4.41 4.40
N PRO A 76 26.31 -5.32 4.27
CA PRO A 76 26.34 -6.27 3.17
C PRO A 76 25.08 -7.16 3.20
N LEU A 77 24.36 -7.24 2.08
CA LEU A 77 23.22 -8.14 1.94
C LEU A 77 23.67 -9.61 2.13
N PRO A 78 22.90 -10.45 2.85
CA PRO A 78 23.18 -11.88 2.96
C PRO A 78 23.30 -12.55 1.58
N GLU A 79 24.16 -13.56 1.45
CA GLU A 79 24.27 -14.33 0.21
C GLU A 79 22.91 -14.92 -0.18
N ASN A 80 22.48 -14.67 -1.42
CA ASN A 80 21.19 -15.09 -2.01
C ASN A 80 19.93 -14.36 -1.50
N CYS A 81 20.05 -13.21 -0.86
CA CYS A 81 18.87 -12.40 -0.53
C CYS A 81 18.48 -11.44 -1.68
N ASP A 82 17.36 -11.73 -2.35
CA ASP A 82 16.76 -10.85 -3.34
C ASP A 82 15.71 -9.93 -2.69
N LEU A 83 15.89 -8.63 -2.86
CA LEU A 83 14.98 -7.57 -2.38
C LEU A 83 14.29 -6.84 -3.55
N THR A 84 14.44 -7.32 -4.77
CA THR A 84 13.68 -6.85 -5.92
C THR A 84 12.30 -7.53 -5.94
N GLY A 85 11.27 -6.84 -6.41
CA GLY A 85 9.92 -7.41 -6.52
C GLY A 85 9.25 -7.80 -5.19
N VAL A 86 9.70 -7.24 -4.06
CA VAL A 86 9.06 -7.48 -2.76
C VAL A 86 7.64 -6.90 -2.78
N THR A 87 6.63 -7.76 -2.60
CA THR A 87 5.23 -7.36 -2.52
C THR A 87 4.58 -7.95 -1.27
N TYR A 88 3.51 -7.30 -0.77
CA TYR A 88 2.76 -7.84 0.36
C TYR A 88 2.28 -9.28 0.11
N PRO A 89 1.50 -9.58 -0.96
CA PRO A 89 0.97 -10.91 -1.13
C PRO A 89 2.00 -11.92 -1.68
N GLY A 90 2.93 -11.49 -2.53
CA GLY A 90 3.93 -12.39 -3.15
C GLY A 90 5.14 -12.68 -2.28
N THR A 91 5.40 -11.86 -1.26
CA THR A 91 6.61 -12.00 -0.42
C THR A 91 6.30 -12.00 1.07
N VAL A 92 5.52 -11.05 1.57
CA VAL A 92 5.28 -10.91 3.02
C VAL A 92 4.31 -11.97 3.54
N VAL A 93 3.22 -12.25 2.83
CA VAL A 93 2.23 -13.27 3.24
C VAL A 93 2.87 -14.65 3.42
N PRO A 94 3.66 -15.21 2.48
CA PRO A 94 4.33 -16.48 2.69
C PRO A 94 5.25 -16.52 3.93
N ILE A 95 5.95 -15.42 4.22
CA ILE A 95 6.81 -15.32 5.41
C ILE A 95 5.94 -15.35 6.68
N LEU A 96 4.83 -14.61 6.70
CA LEU A 96 3.91 -14.60 7.84
C LEU A 96 3.28 -15.98 8.05
N GLU A 97 2.82 -16.64 6.99
CA GLU A 97 2.23 -17.98 7.06
C GLU A 97 3.21 -19.00 7.65
N SER A 98 4.47 -18.96 7.19
CA SER A 98 5.51 -19.89 7.64
C SER A 98 5.98 -19.63 9.07
N ASN A 99 6.01 -18.37 9.53
CA ASN A 99 6.73 -18.00 10.75
C ASN A 99 5.85 -17.40 11.86
N CYS A 100 4.66 -16.90 11.54
CA CYS A 100 3.86 -16.06 12.44
C CYS A 100 2.43 -16.59 12.66
N ILE A 101 1.74 -17.01 11.59
CA ILE A 101 0.29 -17.33 11.63
C ILE A 101 -0.03 -18.53 12.52
N GLY A 102 0.92 -19.43 12.78
CA GLY A 102 0.73 -20.53 13.74
C GLY A 102 0.32 -20.08 15.15
N CYS A 103 0.70 -18.86 15.55
CA CYS A 103 0.41 -18.28 16.88
C CYS A 103 -0.38 -16.96 16.83
N HIS A 104 -0.51 -16.34 15.65
CA HIS A 104 -1.12 -15.03 15.43
C HIS A 104 -2.18 -15.09 14.33
N ASN A 105 -3.19 -15.92 14.52
CA ASN A 105 -4.34 -16.05 13.61
C ASN A 105 -5.66 -15.69 14.31
N SER A 106 -6.78 -15.84 13.59
CA SER A 106 -8.11 -15.51 14.08
C SER A 106 -8.60 -16.37 15.27
N GLN A 107 -8.02 -17.55 15.45
CA GLN A 107 -8.39 -18.50 16.51
C GLN A 107 -7.38 -18.51 17.66
N ILE A 108 -6.10 -18.34 17.34
CA ILE A 108 -4.97 -18.33 18.27
C ILE A 108 -4.27 -17.00 18.08
N ASN A 109 -4.62 -16.03 18.93
CA ASN A 109 -4.17 -14.64 18.87
C ASN A 109 -3.26 -14.31 20.05
N ASN A 110 -2.12 -14.98 20.17
CA ASN A 110 -1.20 -14.75 21.29
C ASN A 110 -0.82 -13.27 21.38
N GLY A 111 -0.92 -12.71 22.59
CA GLY A 111 -0.71 -11.26 22.80
C GLY A 111 -1.83 -10.37 22.25
N GLY A 112 -3.00 -10.94 21.91
CA GLY A 112 -4.16 -10.22 21.39
C GLY A 112 -4.01 -9.76 19.93
N ILE A 113 -3.07 -10.35 19.18
CA ILE A 113 -2.72 -9.92 17.82
C ILE A 113 -3.12 -11.01 16.82
N ASN A 114 -3.95 -10.64 15.84
CA ASN A 114 -4.25 -11.45 14.67
C ASN A 114 -3.51 -10.87 13.46
N LEU A 115 -2.55 -11.61 12.90
CA LEU A 115 -1.76 -11.17 11.74
C LEU A 115 -2.35 -11.62 10.40
N THR A 116 -3.48 -12.36 10.40
CA THR A 116 -4.27 -12.56 9.18
C THR A 116 -5.11 -11.32 8.83
N ASP A 117 -5.18 -10.35 9.74
CA ASP A 117 -5.80 -9.05 9.53
C ASP A 117 -4.73 -8.06 9.09
N TYR A 118 -4.87 -7.56 7.85
CA TYR A 118 -3.94 -6.61 7.27
C TYR A 118 -3.81 -5.32 8.08
N ASN A 119 -4.86 -4.88 8.78
CA ASN A 119 -4.87 -3.63 9.55
C ASN A 119 -4.02 -3.70 10.79
N ILE A 120 -4.14 -4.84 11.46
CA ILE A 120 -3.33 -5.09 12.63
C ILE A 120 -1.87 -5.16 12.18
N LEU A 121 -1.57 -5.87 11.09
CA LEU A 121 -0.23 -5.96 10.54
C LEU A 121 0.33 -4.60 10.10
N SER A 122 -0.43 -3.81 9.33
CA SER A 122 -0.02 -2.52 8.78
C SER A 122 0.15 -1.47 9.89
N ASN A 123 -0.71 -1.46 10.92
CA ASN A 123 -0.51 -0.61 12.09
C ASN A 123 0.74 -0.99 12.90
N LEU A 124 1.01 -2.29 13.03
CA LEU A 124 2.24 -2.77 13.66
C LEU A 124 3.48 -2.39 12.84
N ALA A 125 3.39 -2.46 11.51
CA ALA A 125 4.42 -2.01 10.57
C ALA A 125 4.67 -0.51 10.68
N ASN A 126 3.62 0.31 10.53
CA ASN A 126 3.66 1.77 10.53
C ASN A 126 4.14 2.34 11.88
N SER A 127 3.76 1.71 12.99
CA SER A 127 4.25 2.09 14.33
C SER A 127 5.71 1.67 14.59
N GLY A 128 6.34 0.91 13.68
CA GLY A 128 7.66 0.31 13.85
C GLY A 128 7.69 -0.86 14.83
N LYS A 129 6.55 -1.25 15.41
CA LYS A 129 6.46 -2.34 16.39
C LYS A 129 6.75 -3.69 15.74
N LEU A 130 6.28 -3.93 14.52
CA LEU A 130 6.55 -5.15 13.77
C LEU A 130 8.07 -5.32 13.56
N ALA A 131 8.73 -4.30 13.00
CA ALA A 131 10.18 -4.31 12.80
C ALA A 131 10.94 -4.50 14.11
N GLY A 132 10.50 -3.86 15.21
CA GLY A 132 11.12 -3.98 16.53
C GLY A 132 11.07 -5.41 17.10
N VAL A 133 9.90 -6.07 17.05
CA VAL A 133 9.74 -7.43 17.60
C VAL A 133 10.44 -8.49 16.77
N ILE A 134 10.40 -8.43 15.42
CA ILE A 134 11.06 -9.41 14.53
C ILE A 134 12.59 -9.28 14.54
N ASN A 135 13.10 -8.06 14.75
CA ASN A 135 14.52 -7.85 14.97
C ASN A 135 14.97 -8.26 16.38
N GLN A 136 14.02 -8.53 17.29
CA GLN A 136 14.27 -8.75 18.71
C GLN A 136 15.08 -7.59 19.32
N ALA A 137 14.70 -6.36 18.97
CA ALA A 137 15.40 -5.16 19.40
C ALA A 137 15.23 -4.89 20.92
N PRO A 138 16.20 -4.24 21.58
CA PRO A 138 16.07 -3.89 22.99
C PRO A 138 14.80 -3.08 23.28
N GLY A 139 14.04 -3.49 24.30
CA GLY A 139 12.78 -2.85 24.67
C GLY A 139 11.54 -3.41 23.97
N TYR A 140 11.70 -4.33 23.01
CA TYR A 140 10.60 -5.08 22.41
C TYR A 140 10.55 -6.52 22.93
N THR A 141 9.36 -7.09 23.00
CA THR A 141 9.20 -8.54 23.22
C THR A 141 9.73 -9.28 22.00
N SER A 142 10.70 -10.18 22.20
CA SER A 142 11.28 -10.98 21.12
C SER A 142 10.23 -11.84 20.44
N MET A 143 10.07 -11.67 19.13
CA MET A 143 9.19 -12.51 18.31
C MET A 143 9.91 -12.98 17.04
N PRO A 144 9.78 -14.26 16.65
CA PRO A 144 9.22 -15.36 17.42
C PRO A 144 10.01 -15.58 18.73
N PRO A 145 9.38 -16.14 19.77
CA PRO A 145 9.97 -16.16 21.12
C PRO A 145 11.20 -17.06 21.25
N ASN A 146 11.32 -18.10 20.42
CA ASN A 146 12.37 -19.11 20.54
C ASN A 146 13.47 -18.97 19.47
N THR A 147 13.09 -18.64 18.24
CA THR A 147 14.00 -18.57 17.09
C THR A 147 13.73 -17.29 16.33
N LYS A 148 14.77 -16.48 16.13
CA LYS A 148 14.68 -15.26 15.32
C LYS A 148 14.43 -15.64 13.85
N LEU A 149 13.65 -14.82 13.14
CA LEU A 149 13.48 -14.98 11.69
C LEU A 149 14.82 -14.97 10.97
N ASP A 150 14.85 -15.60 9.80
CA ASP A 150 15.99 -15.47 8.91
C ASP A 150 16.24 -14.01 8.56
N SER A 151 17.53 -13.67 8.41
CA SER A 151 17.94 -12.31 8.10
C SER A 151 17.35 -11.77 6.80
N CYS A 152 17.17 -12.60 5.78
CA CYS A 152 16.57 -12.18 4.51
C CYS A 152 15.05 -11.97 4.64
N ASP A 153 14.36 -12.79 5.43
CA ASP A 153 12.92 -12.62 5.68
C ASP A 153 12.65 -11.31 6.44
N ILE A 154 13.49 -10.97 7.42
CA ILE A 154 13.45 -9.67 8.11
C ILE A 154 13.65 -8.53 7.11
N LEU A 155 14.66 -8.63 6.23
CA LEU A 155 14.95 -7.59 5.23
C LEU A 155 13.81 -7.42 4.22
N LYS A 156 13.14 -8.50 3.81
CA LYS A 156 11.97 -8.44 2.92
C LYS A 156 10.79 -7.76 3.59
N ILE A 157 10.51 -8.09 4.86
CA ILE A 157 9.46 -7.41 5.64
C ILE A 157 9.81 -5.93 5.80
N GLU A 158 11.05 -5.58 6.17
CA GLU A 158 11.48 -4.18 6.29
C GLU A 158 11.42 -3.43 4.96
N LYS A 159 11.77 -4.09 3.84
CA LYS A 159 11.65 -3.51 2.50
C LYS A 159 10.20 -3.16 2.20
N TRP A 160 9.27 -4.07 2.47
CA TRP A 160 7.84 -3.80 2.35
C TRP A 160 7.40 -2.62 3.24
N ILE A 161 7.78 -2.62 4.52
CA ILE A 161 7.45 -1.52 5.46
C ILE A 161 7.95 -0.17 4.94
N ASN A 162 9.14 -0.12 4.33
CA ASN A 162 9.73 1.14 3.87
C ASN A 162 9.19 1.62 2.51
N ASP A 163 8.71 0.72 1.66
CA ASP A 163 8.23 1.03 0.32
C ASP A 163 6.73 1.38 0.28
N THR A 164 5.96 0.96 1.29
CA THR A 164 4.53 1.24 1.37
C THR A 164 4.27 2.62 1.98
N SER A 165 3.47 3.46 1.30
CA SER A 165 2.94 4.67 1.92
C SER A 165 1.71 4.30 2.77
N PHE A 166 1.91 4.07 4.07
CA PHE A 166 0.83 3.84 5.05
C PHE A 166 -0.01 5.11 5.35
N THR A 167 -0.23 5.97 4.35
CA THR A 167 -0.93 7.25 4.55
C THR A 167 -2.41 6.99 4.78
N ASP A 168 -2.78 7.11 6.05
CA ASP A 168 -4.13 7.33 6.57
C ASP A 168 -4.67 8.68 6.07
N PRO A 169 -5.70 8.74 5.20
CA PRO A 169 -6.39 9.97 4.84
C PRO A 169 -7.54 10.32 5.80
N GLY A 170 -7.54 9.77 7.02
CA GLY A 170 -8.41 10.19 8.11
C GLY A 170 -9.28 9.06 8.65
N GLY A 171 -8.77 8.37 9.66
CA GLY A 171 -9.44 8.17 10.94
C GLY A 171 -10.91 7.75 10.92
N ASP A 172 -11.15 6.48 10.60
CA ASP A 172 -12.03 5.59 11.34
C ASP A 172 -11.57 4.14 11.15
N ASN A 173 -11.81 3.32 12.17
CA ASN A 173 -11.46 1.90 12.15
C ASN A 173 -12.55 1.15 11.39
N GLU A 174 -12.45 1.07 10.06
CA GLU A 174 -13.29 0.13 9.31
C GLU A 174 -12.58 -0.31 8.01
N HIS A 175 -11.93 -1.47 8.11
CA HIS A 175 -11.59 -2.38 7.01
C HIS A 175 -11.03 -1.80 5.70
N PRO A 176 -9.72 -1.50 5.59
CA PRO A 176 -9.06 -1.04 4.39
C PRO A 176 -8.38 -2.19 3.64
N CYS A 177 -8.84 -2.36 2.40
CA CYS A 177 -8.04 -2.89 1.32
C CYS A 177 -6.65 -2.23 1.31
N ASP A 178 -5.62 -2.98 0.94
CA ASP A 178 -4.30 -2.37 0.73
C ASP A 178 -4.38 -1.47 -0.51
N PRO A 179 -4.16 -0.14 -0.39
CA PRO A 179 -4.24 0.77 -1.52
C PRO A 179 -3.22 0.45 -2.61
N ASP A 180 -2.17 -0.30 -2.26
CA ASP A 180 -1.17 -0.74 -3.22
C ASP A 180 -1.49 -2.09 -3.87
N THR A 181 -2.46 -2.85 -3.38
CA THR A 181 -2.84 -4.15 -3.95
C THR A 181 -3.90 -3.98 -5.03
N ILE A 182 -3.67 -4.61 -6.19
CA ILE A 182 -4.69 -4.76 -7.21
C ILE A 182 -5.48 -6.03 -6.92
N TYR A 183 -6.78 -5.86 -6.67
CA TYR A 183 -7.68 -6.98 -6.40
C TYR A 183 -8.34 -7.46 -7.68
N PHE A 184 -8.11 -8.73 -8.04
CA PHE A 184 -8.57 -9.31 -9.28
C PHE A 184 -10.08 -9.18 -9.45
N GLN A 185 -10.86 -9.59 -8.44
CA GLN A 185 -12.32 -9.60 -8.50
C GLN A 185 -12.92 -8.18 -8.64
N ASN A 186 -12.27 -7.18 -8.04
CA ASN A 186 -12.77 -5.81 -7.99
C ASN A 186 -12.31 -4.96 -9.19
N MET A 187 -11.09 -5.18 -9.68
CA MET A 187 -10.44 -4.27 -10.63
C MET A 187 -10.14 -4.92 -11.99
N ILE A 188 -9.68 -6.17 -12.01
CA ILE A 188 -9.21 -6.81 -13.24
C ILE A 188 -10.34 -7.54 -13.94
N LEU A 189 -11.09 -8.38 -13.23
CA LEU A 189 -12.18 -9.15 -13.82
C LEU A 189 -13.24 -8.24 -14.47
N PRO A 190 -13.73 -7.15 -13.84
CA PRO A 190 -14.70 -6.26 -14.49
C PRO A 190 -14.13 -5.56 -15.72
N LEU A 191 -12.84 -5.21 -15.72
CA LEU A 191 -12.15 -4.63 -16.85
C LEU A 191 -12.08 -5.60 -18.04
N ILE A 192 -11.68 -6.85 -17.78
CA ILE A 192 -11.61 -7.90 -18.81
C ILE A 192 -13.02 -8.25 -19.34
N LEU A 193 -14.02 -8.36 -18.47
CA LEU A 193 -15.40 -8.64 -18.88
C LEU A 193 -16.01 -7.53 -19.74
N SER A 194 -15.73 -6.27 -19.41
CA SER A 194 -16.27 -5.13 -20.15
C SER A 194 -15.53 -4.82 -21.46
N SER A 195 -14.25 -5.16 -21.56
CA SER A 195 -13.40 -4.75 -22.68
C SER A 195 -12.99 -5.89 -23.62
N CYS A 196 -12.98 -7.13 -23.14
CA CYS A 196 -12.41 -8.28 -23.87
C CYS A 196 -13.42 -9.43 -24.02
N ALA A 197 -14.07 -9.85 -22.93
CA ALA A 197 -15.04 -10.94 -22.93
C ALA A 197 -16.46 -10.46 -23.24
N THR A 198 -16.58 -9.59 -24.25
CA THR A 198 -17.87 -9.13 -24.80
C THR A 198 -18.41 -10.12 -25.83
N THR A 199 -19.68 -9.97 -26.20
CA THR A 199 -20.35 -10.87 -27.16
C THR A 199 -19.59 -10.98 -28.48
N ASN A 200 -19.23 -12.21 -28.86
CA ASN A 200 -18.44 -12.57 -30.06
C ASN A 200 -16.97 -12.17 -30.04
N CYS A 201 -16.43 -11.79 -28.87
CA CYS A 201 -15.00 -11.64 -28.64
C CYS A 201 -14.52 -12.83 -27.80
N HIS A 202 -13.92 -12.59 -26.64
CA HIS A 202 -13.31 -13.63 -25.79
C HIS A 202 -14.28 -14.22 -24.74
N ASN A 203 -15.56 -14.36 -25.10
CA ASN A 203 -16.63 -14.71 -24.15
C ASN A 203 -17.10 -16.17 -24.19
N LYS A 204 -16.63 -16.95 -25.16
CA LYS A 204 -16.91 -18.39 -25.31
C LYS A 204 -15.84 -19.04 -26.18
N LEU A 205 -15.69 -20.35 -26.05
CA LEU A 205 -14.94 -21.16 -27.00
C LEU A 205 -15.88 -21.57 -28.14
N THR A 206 -15.49 -21.26 -29.37
CA THR A 206 -16.14 -21.75 -30.60
C THR A 206 -15.25 -22.72 -31.38
N ASP A 207 -13.93 -22.63 -31.23
CA ASP A 207 -12.90 -23.49 -31.82
C ASP A 207 -11.70 -23.68 -30.85
N GLU A 208 -10.79 -24.60 -31.15
CA GLU A 208 -9.63 -24.95 -30.30
C GLU A 208 -8.60 -23.82 -30.12
N GLN A 209 -8.60 -22.82 -31.00
CA GLN A 209 -7.67 -21.69 -30.96
C GLN A 209 -8.26 -20.46 -30.26
N ASP A 210 -9.50 -20.57 -29.79
CA ASP A 210 -10.19 -19.43 -29.20
C ASP A 210 -9.67 -19.14 -27.79
N VAL A 211 -9.70 -17.85 -27.47
CA VAL A 211 -9.30 -17.31 -26.18
C VAL A 211 -10.55 -17.03 -25.36
N LEU A 212 -10.64 -17.65 -24.18
CA LEU A 212 -11.73 -17.46 -23.22
C LEU A 212 -11.25 -16.63 -22.02
N LEU A 213 -11.93 -15.52 -21.70
CA LEU A 213 -11.51 -14.58 -20.65
C LEU A 213 -12.65 -14.23 -19.67
N VAL A 214 -13.51 -15.18 -19.35
CA VAL A 214 -14.76 -14.93 -18.59
C VAL A 214 -14.61 -15.11 -17.08
N ASP A 215 -13.53 -15.74 -16.63
CA ASP A 215 -13.26 -16.00 -15.22
C ASP A 215 -11.75 -16.08 -14.97
N TYR A 216 -11.37 -16.19 -13.69
CA TYR A 216 -9.96 -16.28 -13.30
C TYR A 216 -9.20 -17.41 -14.01
N ALA A 217 -9.76 -18.62 -14.00
CA ALA A 217 -9.08 -19.79 -14.53
C ALA A 217 -8.80 -19.65 -16.03
N SER A 218 -9.82 -19.23 -16.79
CA SER A 218 -9.72 -18.98 -18.22
C SER A 218 -8.79 -17.81 -18.54
N ILE A 219 -8.81 -16.73 -17.74
CA ILE A 219 -7.88 -15.60 -17.92
C ILE A 219 -6.41 -16.03 -17.72
N ILE A 220 -6.12 -16.82 -16.70
CA ILE A 220 -4.76 -17.32 -16.47
C ILE A 220 -4.32 -18.24 -17.62
N GLU A 221 -5.18 -19.18 -18.02
CA GLU A 221 -4.88 -20.19 -19.04
C GLU A 221 -4.79 -19.60 -20.45
N TYR A 222 -5.87 -18.98 -20.94
CA TYR A 222 -5.97 -18.49 -22.32
C TYR A 222 -5.34 -17.12 -22.51
N GLY A 223 -5.30 -16.28 -21.47
CA GLY A 223 -4.50 -15.05 -21.47
C GLY A 223 -3.00 -15.31 -21.32
N LYS A 224 -2.60 -16.59 -21.12
CA LYS A 224 -1.24 -17.06 -20.84
C LYS A 224 -0.53 -16.15 -19.84
N ILE A 225 -1.19 -15.90 -18.71
CA ILE A 225 -0.65 -15.04 -17.66
C ILE A 225 0.43 -15.80 -16.91
N LYS A 226 1.61 -15.20 -16.80
CA LYS A 226 2.69 -15.69 -15.96
C LYS A 226 2.79 -14.83 -14.70
N PRO A 227 2.36 -15.34 -13.53
CA PRO A 227 2.48 -14.64 -12.26
C PRO A 227 3.90 -14.07 -12.04
N GLY A 228 3.97 -12.78 -11.72
CA GLY A 228 5.20 -12.05 -11.47
C GLY A 228 5.92 -11.51 -12.72
N ASP A 229 5.49 -11.87 -13.93
CA ASP A 229 6.20 -11.52 -15.17
C ASP A 229 5.24 -11.02 -16.27
N PRO A 230 4.94 -9.71 -16.30
CA PRO A 230 4.09 -9.12 -17.34
C PRO A 230 4.66 -9.25 -18.74
N ASN A 231 5.99 -9.27 -18.90
CA ASN A 231 6.63 -9.30 -20.21
C ASN A 231 6.54 -10.69 -20.88
N ASP A 232 6.26 -11.73 -20.10
CA ASP A 232 6.06 -13.10 -20.56
C ASP A 232 4.60 -13.53 -20.35
N SER A 233 3.68 -12.55 -20.41
CA SER A 233 2.24 -12.73 -20.34
C SER A 233 1.56 -12.24 -21.62
N GLU A 234 0.98 -13.14 -22.42
CA GLU A 234 0.48 -12.83 -23.78
C GLU A 234 -0.64 -11.78 -23.76
N LEU A 235 -1.57 -11.87 -22.80
CA LEU A 235 -2.62 -10.85 -22.66
C LEU A 235 -2.03 -9.45 -22.47
N TYR A 236 -0.96 -9.33 -21.66
CA TYR A 236 -0.33 -8.04 -21.41
C TYR A 236 0.41 -7.51 -22.64
N GLU A 237 1.07 -8.38 -23.40
CA GLU A 237 1.69 -8.04 -24.68
C GLU A 237 0.64 -7.49 -25.67
N LYS A 238 -0.49 -8.19 -25.85
CA LYS A 238 -1.54 -7.81 -26.82
C LYS A 238 -2.24 -6.50 -26.51
N ILE A 239 -2.40 -6.13 -25.24
CA ILE A 239 -2.96 -4.81 -24.88
C ILE A 239 -1.95 -3.67 -25.02
N MET A 240 -0.65 -3.98 -25.13
CA MET A 240 0.41 -3.00 -25.34
C MET A 240 0.68 -2.72 -26.82
N GLU A 241 0.23 -3.58 -27.72
CA GLU A 241 0.33 -3.40 -29.16
C GLU A 241 -0.32 -2.09 -29.65
N THR A 242 0.28 -1.52 -30.68
CA THR A 242 -0.19 -0.27 -31.30
C THR A 242 -0.72 -0.45 -32.72
N ASP A 243 -0.38 -1.56 -33.38
CA ASP A 243 -0.89 -1.87 -34.71
C ASP A 243 -2.41 -2.12 -34.62
N PRO A 244 -3.26 -1.39 -35.38
CA PRO A 244 -4.69 -1.60 -35.41
C PRO A 244 -5.13 -3.05 -35.69
N ASP A 245 -4.32 -3.83 -36.42
CA ASP A 245 -4.65 -5.21 -36.79
C ASP A 245 -4.28 -6.22 -35.70
N ASP A 246 -3.34 -5.88 -34.81
CA ASP A 246 -2.84 -6.76 -33.74
C ASP A 246 -3.26 -6.34 -32.33
N ARG A 247 -3.64 -5.07 -32.14
CA ARG A 247 -3.96 -4.52 -30.81
C ARG A 247 -5.31 -5.04 -30.28
N MET A 248 -5.35 -5.23 -28.97
CA MET A 248 -6.58 -5.53 -28.25
C MET A 248 -6.93 -4.41 -27.25
N PRO A 249 -8.20 -3.96 -27.18
CA PRO A 249 -9.32 -4.31 -28.06
C PRO A 249 -9.14 -3.80 -29.50
N PRO A 250 -9.65 -4.51 -30.52
CA PRO A 250 -9.50 -4.10 -31.91
C PRO A 250 -10.40 -2.88 -32.22
N PRO A 251 -10.04 -2.06 -33.22
CA PRO A 251 -10.94 -1.03 -33.74
C PRO A 251 -12.31 -1.63 -34.13
N PRO A 252 -13.42 -0.90 -33.95
CA PRO A 252 -13.52 0.52 -33.60
C PRO A 252 -13.49 0.82 -32.09
N VAL A 253 -13.25 -0.19 -31.24
CA VAL A 253 -13.20 0.02 -29.78
C VAL A 253 -11.90 0.73 -29.41
N ASP A 254 -12.00 1.74 -28.55
CA ASP A 254 -10.84 2.48 -28.08
C ASP A 254 -9.87 1.54 -27.31
N PRO A 255 -8.55 1.82 -27.38
CA PRO A 255 -7.58 1.10 -26.56
C PRO A 255 -7.87 1.29 -25.06
N LEU A 256 -7.43 0.32 -24.25
CA LEU A 256 -7.40 0.52 -22.80
C LEU A 256 -6.59 1.76 -22.43
N THR A 257 -7.01 2.46 -21.38
CA THR A 257 -6.28 3.59 -20.83
C THR A 257 -4.95 3.14 -20.23
N ASN A 258 -3.98 4.05 -20.12
CA ASN A 258 -2.71 3.74 -19.48
C ASN A 258 -2.89 3.26 -18.03
N GLU A 259 -3.88 3.79 -17.31
CA GLU A 259 -4.22 3.36 -15.96
C GLU A 259 -4.73 1.91 -15.93
N GLN A 260 -5.66 1.56 -16.82
CA GLN A 260 -6.16 0.19 -16.97
C GLN A 260 -5.02 -0.79 -17.30
N LYS A 261 -4.12 -0.42 -18.23
CA LYS A 261 -2.93 -1.21 -18.56
C LYS A 261 -2.01 -1.36 -17.35
N ASN A 262 -1.80 -0.28 -16.58
CA ASN A 262 -0.96 -0.32 -15.38
C ASN A 262 -1.57 -1.19 -14.28
N ASN A 263 -2.90 -1.21 -14.11
CA ASN A 263 -3.56 -2.08 -13.15
C ASN A 263 -3.36 -3.56 -13.50
N ILE A 264 -3.52 -3.93 -14.78
CA ILE A 264 -3.23 -5.29 -15.26
C ILE A 264 -1.75 -5.64 -15.03
N LYS A 265 -0.82 -4.74 -15.38
CA LYS A 265 0.61 -4.92 -15.13
C LYS A 265 0.91 -5.19 -13.66
N LYS A 266 0.43 -4.31 -12.78
CA LYS A 266 0.67 -4.36 -11.33
C LYS A 266 0.06 -5.62 -10.71
N TRP A 267 -1.13 -6.03 -11.15
CA TRP A 267 -1.73 -7.31 -10.74
C TRP A 267 -0.87 -8.51 -11.13
N ILE A 268 -0.34 -8.55 -12.36
CA ILE A 268 0.57 -9.62 -12.80
C ILE A 268 1.86 -9.60 -11.95
N GLU A 269 2.48 -8.43 -11.75
CA GLU A 269 3.67 -8.25 -10.89
C GLU A 269 3.42 -8.70 -9.44
N GLN A 270 2.18 -8.58 -8.95
CA GLN A 270 1.74 -9.04 -7.63
C GLN A 270 1.42 -10.53 -7.54
N GLY A 271 1.74 -11.30 -8.58
CA GLY A 271 1.54 -12.74 -8.62
C GLY A 271 0.20 -13.17 -9.22
N ALA A 272 -0.50 -12.27 -9.92
CA ALA A 272 -1.73 -12.53 -10.65
C ALA A 272 -2.78 -13.29 -9.81
N LEU A 273 -2.95 -12.92 -8.55
CA LEU A 273 -3.76 -13.68 -7.59
C LEU A 273 -5.26 -13.55 -7.88
N ASN A 274 -6.03 -14.59 -7.52
CA ASN A 274 -7.49 -14.53 -7.49
C ASN A 274 -7.99 -13.93 -6.17
N ASN A 275 -7.59 -12.69 -5.88
CA ASN A 275 -7.95 -11.98 -4.66
C ASN A 275 -9.16 -11.06 -4.87
N SER A 276 -9.92 -10.85 -3.81
CA SER A 276 -10.92 -9.78 -3.69
C SER A 276 -10.59 -8.93 -2.49
N CYS A 277 -11.00 -7.67 -2.56
CA CYS A 277 -11.26 -6.90 -1.37
C CYS A 277 -12.74 -6.62 -1.35
N ASP A 278 -13.45 -7.33 -0.50
CA ASP A 278 -14.78 -6.91 -0.12
C ASP A 278 -14.57 -5.93 1.02
N GLU A 279 -14.53 -4.63 0.69
CA GLU A 279 -14.98 -3.66 1.67
C GLU A 279 -16.35 -4.16 2.14
N ASP A 280 -16.59 -4.20 3.45
CA ASP A 280 -17.96 -4.28 3.92
C ASP A 280 -18.68 -3.07 3.32
N CYS A 281 -19.32 -3.27 2.17
CA CYS A 281 -20.31 -2.37 1.64
C CYS A 281 -21.28 -2.19 2.80
N ASP A 282 -21.29 -1.00 3.42
CA ASP A 282 -22.18 -0.72 4.54
C ASP A 282 -23.62 -0.84 4.05
N THR A 283 -24.14 -2.07 4.07
CA THR A 283 -25.51 -2.40 3.69
C THR A 283 -26.51 -1.93 4.74
N THR A 284 -26.03 -1.45 5.90
CA THR A 284 -26.89 -1.03 6.99
C THR A 284 -27.54 0.33 6.71
N ASN A 285 -26.92 1.17 5.86
CA ASN A 285 -27.42 2.50 5.50
C ASN A 285 -27.62 2.75 4.00
N VAL A 286 -27.75 1.70 3.19
CA VAL A 286 -28.08 1.85 1.75
C VAL A 286 -29.56 2.20 1.58
N SER A 287 -29.83 3.24 0.79
CA SER A 287 -31.19 3.61 0.40
C SER A 287 -31.29 3.80 -1.11
N PHE A 288 -32.46 3.48 -1.66
CA PHE A 288 -32.69 3.61 -3.11
C PHE A 288 -32.44 5.03 -3.59
N SER A 289 -32.97 6.05 -2.91
CA SER A 289 -32.85 7.45 -3.36
C SER A 289 -31.42 8.00 -3.28
N ASN A 290 -30.64 7.58 -2.28
CA ASN A 290 -29.35 8.22 -2.01
C ASN A 290 -28.17 7.44 -2.58
N HIS A 291 -28.32 6.14 -2.80
CA HIS A 291 -27.21 5.27 -3.21
C HIS A 291 -27.49 4.59 -4.55
N ILE A 292 -28.68 4.01 -4.74
CA ILE A 292 -28.98 3.25 -5.97
C ILE A 292 -29.38 4.19 -7.12
N TRP A 293 -30.22 5.18 -6.86
CA TRP A 293 -30.74 6.08 -7.87
C TRP A 293 -29.63 6.91 -8.55
N PRO A 294 -28.64 7.48 -7.84
CA PRO A 294 -27.52 8.16 -8.50
C PRO A 294 -26.71 7.24 -9.40
N LEU A 295 -26.55 5.95 -9.04
CA LEU A 295 -25.86 4.99 -9.91
C LEU A 295 -26.65 4.71 -11.19
N VAL A 296 -27.97 4.54 -11.08
CA VAL A 296 -28.86 4.35 -12.25
C VAL A 296 -28.89 5.60 -13.13
N GLU A 297 -28.98 6.78 -12.51
CA GLU A 297 -29.01 8.06 -13.22
C GLU A 297 -27.72 8.30 -14.00
N ASN A 298 -26.57 8.09 -13.35
CA ASN A 298 -25.27 8.37 -13.95
C ASN A 298 -24.84 7.34 -14.99
N ASN A 299 -25.21 6.07 -14.81
CA ASN A 299 -24.66 4.97 -15.62
C ASN A 299 -25.68 4.34 -16.57
N CYS A 300 -26.97 4.45 -16.30
CA CYS A 300 -28.00 3.73 -17.06
C CYS A 300 -28.90 4.68 -17.88
N LEU A 301 -29.32 5.81 -17.29
CA LEU A 301 -30.30 6.70 -17.94
C LEU A 301 -29.77 7.38 -19.21
N GLY A 302 -28.45 7.41 -19.44
CA GLY A 302 -27.88 7.88 -20.70
C GLY A 302 -28.36 7.10 -21.93
N CYS A 303 -28.63 5.80 -21.78
CA CYS A 303 -29.18 4.94 -22.84
C CYS A 303 -30.62 4.47 -22.56
N HIS A 304 -31.04 4.48 -21.28
CA HIS A 304 -32.34 4.01 -20.82
C HIS A 304 -33.27 5.15 -20.35
N SER A 305 -33.31 6.24 -21.11
CA SER A 305 -34.26 7.34 -20.86
C SER A 305 -35.08 7.69 -22.11
N GLY A 306 -36.20 8.41 -21.90
CA GLY A 306 -37.06 8.89 -23.00
C GLY A 306 -38.00 7.83 -23.59
N GLY A 307 -38.63 8.16 -24.73
CA GLY A 307 -39.66 7.33 -25.37
C GLY A 307 -39.17 6.19 -26.26
N THR A 308 -37.86 6.06 -26.45
CA THR A 308 -37.21 4.95 -27.19
C THR A 308 -35.90 4.56 -26.50
N PRO A 309 -35.96 3.82 -25.37
CA PRO A 309 -34.76 3.32 -24.71
C PRO A 309 -33.99 2.35 -25.61
N GLY A 310 -32.66 2.33 -25.50
CA GLY A 310 -31.82 1.38 -26.23
C GLY A 310 -32.03 -0.06 -25.75
N GLY A 311 -31.87 -1.05 -26.65
CA GLY A 311 -31.90 -2.48 -26.29
C GLY A 311 -33.28 -3.15 -26.30
N GLY A 312 -34.33 -2.47 -26.78
CA GLY A 312 -35.68 -3.04 -26.88
C GLY A 312 -36.45 -3.08 -25.54
N ILE A 313 -36.07 -2.21 -24.61
CA ILE A 313 -36.64 -2.04 -23.27
C ILE A 313 -37.45 -0.75 -23.19
#